data_AF-A0A2G9QCV9-F1
#
_entry.id   AF-A0A2G9QCV9-F1
#
_cell.length_a   1.000
_cell.length_b   1.000
_cell.length_c   1.000
_cell.angle_alpha   90.00
_cell.angle_beta   90.00
_cell.angle_gamma   90.00
#
_symmetry.space_group_name_H-M   'P 1'
#
loop_
_entity.id
_entity.type
_entity.pdbx_description
1 polymer ?
#
loop_
_entity_poly.entity_id
_entity_poly.type
_entity_poly.pdbx_seq_one_letter_code
_entity_poly.pdbx_strand_id
1 'polypeptide(L)'
;MEVPLSHKGKCLVSNEYIEYLVQTANRKMEENKTRIARFFSCLHTALQKRDRKSEKDQKERTDISVYTRRRRRPEVTEITVGGPCESPGDPETFISFLHDTD
;
A
#
# COMPACT_ATOMS: atom_id res chain seq x y z
N MET A 1 24.84 0.47 7.06
CA MET A 1 25.98 0.46 6.12
C MET A 1 27.09 -0.15 6.91
N GLU A 2 27.54 -1.33 6.51
CA GLU A 2 28.54 -2.07 7.25
C GLU A 2 29.79 -2.15 6.39
N VAL A 3 30.93 -1.77 6.96
CA VAL A 3 32.22 -1.76 6.28
C VAL A 3 33.29 -2.14 7.30
N PRO A 4 34.11 -3.17 7.04
CA PRO A 4 35.22 -3.52 7.92
C PRO A 4 36.33 -2.48 7.80
N LEU A 5 36.76 -1.92 8.93
CA LEU A 5 37.82 -0.91 8.98
C LEU A 5 39.14 -1.47 9.49
N SER A 6 39.09 -2.52 10.31
CA SER A 6 40.28 -3.12 10.91
C SER A 6 40.14 -4.63 11.09
N HIS A 7 41.28 -5.30 11.20
CA HIS A 7 41.37 -6.69 11.56
C HIS A 7 42.58 -6.91 12.47
N LYS A 8 42.36 -7.53 13.64
CA LYS A 8 43.42 -7.79 14.65
C LYS A 8 44.25 -6.54 14.99
N GLY A 9 43.58 -5.40 15.16
CA GLY A 9 44.21 -4.13 15.50
C GLY A 9 44.93 -3.40 14.35
N LYS A 10 44.95 -3.97 13.13
CA LYS A 10 45.50 -3.31 11.94
C LYS A 10 44.38 -2.64 11.14
N CYS A 11 44.51 -1.34 10.86
CA CYS A 11 43.61 -0.64 9.96
C CYS A 11 43.82 -1.15 8.52
N LEU A 12 42.72 -1.43 7.81
CA LEU A 12 42.74 -1.95 6.44
C LEU A 12 42.54 -0.86 5.38
N VAL A 13 42.23 0.36 5.81
CA VAL A 13 41.80 1.44 4.94
C VAL A 13 42.62 2.70 5.17
N SER A 14 42.73 3.54 4.14
CA SER A 14 43.37 4.84 4.22
C SER A 14 42.46 5.86 4.91
N ASN A 15 43.07 6.95 5.40
CA ASN A 15 42.31 8.07 5.98
C ASN A 15 41.35 8.70 4.97
N GLU A 16 41.75 8.84 3.70
CA GLU A 16 40.90 9.36 2.63
C GLU A 16 39.63 8.51 2.45
N TYR A 17 39.76 7.18 2.59
CA TYR A 17 38.60 6.30 2.53
C TYR A 17 37.68 6.46 3.74
N ILE A 18 38.23 6.72 4.93
CA ILE A 18 37.43 7.05 6.12
C ILE A 18 36.62 8.33 5.88
N GLU A 19 37.23 9.38 5.33
CA GLU A 19 36.52 10.63 5.00
C GLU A 19 35.36 10.39 4.03
N TYR A 20 35.59 9.62 2.98
CA TYR A 20 34.55 9.21 2.04
C TYR A 20 33.41 8.44 2.72
N LEU A 21 33.74 7.49 3.61
CA LEU A 21 32.75 6.72 4.36
C LEU A 21 31.93 7.61 5.28
N VAL A 22 32.56 8.55 5.96
CA VAL A 22 31.87 9.51 6.85
C VAL A 22 30.88 10.35 6.05
N GLN A 23 31.30 10.93 4.93
CA GLN A 23 30.40 11.70 4.06
C GLN A 23 29.22 10.86 3.56
N THR A 24 29.49 9.62 3.15
CA THR A 24 28.46 8.69 2.68
C THR A 24 27.50 8.28 3.79
N ALA A 25 28.01 8.00 5.00
CA ALA A 25 27.21 7.67 6.17
C ALA A 25 26.28 8.82 6.55
N ASN A 26 26.80 10.04 6.58
CA ASN A 26 26.04 11.24 6.91
C ASN A 26 24.90 11.48 5.90
N ARG A 27 25.20 11.39 4.60
CA ARG A 27 24.19 11.50 3.55
C ARG A 27 23.08 10.45 3.71
N LYS A 28 23.47 9.18 3.92
CA LYS A 28 22.51 8.08 4.10
C LYS A 28 21.66 8.25 5.36
N MET A 29 22.24 8.81 6.42
CA MET A 29 21.51 9.12 7.65
C MET A 29 20.47 10.21 7.41
N GLU A 30 20.82 11.27 6.69
CA GLU A 30 19.91 12.38 6.41
C GLU A 30 18.73 11.98 5.52
N GLU A 31 19.01 11.18 4.50
CA GLU A 31 17.95 10.57 3.69
C GLU A 31 17.02 9.69 4.55
N ASN A 32 17.58 8.90 5.47
CA ASN A 32 16.78 8.04 6.32
C ASN A 32 15.88 8.84 7.27
N LYS A 33 16.41 9.92 7.88
CA LYS A 33 15.61 10.86 8.68
C LYS A 33 14.47 11.44 7.86
N THR A 34 14.75 11.88 6.63
CA THR A 34 13.74 12.44 5.71
C THR A 34 12.66 11.41 5.38
N ARG A 35 13.02 10.15 5.13
CA ARG A 35 12.07 9.05 4.87
C ARG A 35 11.18 8.78 6.07
N ILE A 36 11.75 8.72 7.27
CA ILE A 36 11.01 8.53 8.52
C ILE A 36 10.02 9.68 8.74
N ALA A 37 10.46 10.93 8.56
CA ALA A 37 9.61 12.10 8.73
C ALA A 37 8.42 12.12 7.73
N ARG A 38 8.70 11.82 6.46
CA ARG A 38 7.65 11.70 5.42
C ARG A 38 6.67 10.60 5.76
N PHE A 39 7.16 9.42 6.12
CA PHE A 39 6.32 8.28 6.52
C PHE A 39 5.39 8.66 7.68
N PHE A 40 5.94 9.29 8.72
CA PHE A 40 5.16 9.74 9.86
C PHE A 40 4.07 10.75 9.46
N SER A 41 4.41 11.76 8.65
CA SER A 41 3.46 12.76 8.16
C SER A 41 2.32 12.14 7.34
N CYS A 42 2.66 11.23 6.44
CA CYS A 42 1.67 10.49 5.64
C CYS A 42 0.75 9.65 6.54
N LEU A 43 1.33 8.91 7.49
CA LEU A 43 0.58 8.07 8.42
C LEU A 43 -0.38 8.91 9.28
N HIS A 44 0.12 9.98 9.88
CA HIS A 44 -0.68 10.90 10.69
C HIS A 44 -1.86 11.49 9.89
N THR A 45 -1.61 11.93 8.65
CA THR A 45 -2.66 12.46 7.76
C THR A 45 -3.71 11.41 7.43
N ALA A 46 -3.30 10.18 7.15
CA ALA A 46 -4.23 9.08 6.84
C ALA A 46 -5.12 8.71 8.03
N LEU A 47 -4.56 8.70 9.25
CA LEU A 47 -5.31 8.47 10.48
C LEU A 47 -6.33 9.59 10.72
N GLN A 48 -5.92 10.84 10.65
CA GLN A 48 -6.84 11.97 10.80
C GLN A 48 -7.98 11.95 9.75
N LYS A 49 -7.69 11.59 8.49
CA LYS A 49 -8.72 11.45 7.46
C LYS A 49 -9.76 10.38 7.80
N ARG A 50 -9.33 9.27 8.41
CA ARG A 50 -10.22 8.20 8.87
C ARG A 50 -11.14 8.70 9.99
N ASP A 51 -10.60 9.39 10.98
CA ASP A 51 -11.36 9.93 12.11
C ASP A 51 -12.41 10.97 11.65
N ARG A 52 -12.05 11.81 10.67
CA ARG A 52 -12.99 12.78 10.08
C ARG A 52 -14.08 12.16 9.21
N LYS A 53 -13.83 10.99 8.60
CA LYS A 53 -14.87 10.26 7.85
C LYS A 53 -15.91 9.67 8.77
N SER A 54 -15.52 9.08 9.91
CA SER A 54 -16.48 8.56 10.89
C SER A 54 -17.42 9.63 11.46
N GLU A 55 -16.98 10.89 11.56
CA GLU A 55 -17.83 12.01 11.98
C GLU A 55 -18.83 12.43 10.87
N LYS A 56 -18.41 12.43 9.61
CA LYS A 56 -19.26 12.84 8.47
C LYS A 56 -20.29 11.77 8.08
N ASP A 57 -19.90 10.50 8.14
CA ASP A 57 -20.78 9.36 7.83
C ASP A 57 -21.97 9.25 8.82
N GLN A 58 -21.82 9.77 10.05
CA GLN A 58 -22.93 9.84 11.01
C GLN A 58 -23.93 10.95 10.70
N LYS A 59 -23.48 12.06 10.11
CA LYS A 59 -24.33 13.22 9.79
C LYS A 59 -25.07 13.07 8.45
N GLU A 60 -24.46 12.39 7.46
CA GLU A 60 -25.13 12.09 6.18
C GLU A 60 -26.15 10.95 6.28
N ARG A 61 -25.95 9.96 7.17
CA ARG A 61 -26.93 8.88 7.38
C ARG A 61 -28.26 9.36 7.97
N THR A 62 -28.26 10.44 8.76
CA THR A 62 -29.50 11.05 9.27
C THR A 62 -30.25 11.84 8.19
N ASP A 63 -29.55 12.44 7.22
CA ASP A 63 -30.15 13.29 6.19
C ASP A 63 -30.67 12.52 4.95
N ILE A 64 -30.19 11.29 4.71
CA ILE A 64 -30.55 10.48 3.52
C ILE A 64 -31.65 9.42 3.84
N SER A 65 -32.06 9.27 5.10
CA SER A 65 -32.93 8.15 5.55
C SER A 65 -34.44 8.32 5.32
N VAL A 66 -34.89 9.23 4.45
CA VAL A 66 -36.34 9.44 4.23
C VAL A 66 -36.85 8.89 2.89
N TYR A 67 -35.99 8.62 1.89
CA TYR A 67 -36.46 8.01 0.65
C TYR A 67 -36.41 6.48 0.69
N THR A 68 -37.43 5.91 1.34
CA THR A 68 -37.69 4.47 1.31
C THR A 68 -37.98 4.01 -0.12
N ARG A 69 -37.17 3.06 -0.58
CA ARG A 69 -37.27 2.34 -1.86
C ARG A 69 -38.68 1.76 -2.04
N ARG A 70 -39.51 2.39 -2.87
CA ARG A 70 -40.84 1.87 -3.25
C ARG A 70 -40.66 0.64 -4.15
N ARG A 71 -40.98 -0.55 -3.64
CA ARG A 71 -41.07 -1.78 -4.45
C ARG A 71 -42.27 -1.66 -5.40
N ARG A 72 -42.04 -1.68 -6.72
CA ARG A 72 -43.10 -1.98 -7.70
C ARG A 72 -43.08 -3.49 -7.98
N ARG A 73 -44.21 -4.14 -7.74
CA ARG A 73 -44.53 -5.54 -8.11
C ARG A 73 -44.70 -5.63 -9.64
N PRO A 74 -44.34 -6.76 -10.29
CA PRO A 74 -44.06 -6.81 -11.72
C PRO A 74 -45.33 -6.89 -12.57
N GLU A 75 -45.33 -6.22 -13.73
CA GLU A 75 -46.26 -6.51 -14.81
C GLU A 75 -45.71 -7.69 -15.61
N VAL A 76 -46.48 -8.78 -15.62
CA VAL A 76 -46.32 -9.88 -16.55
C VAL A 76 -46.85 -9.42 -17.90
N THR A 77 -45.99 -9.38 -18.91
CA THR A 77 -46.41 -9.51 -20.31
C THR A 77 -45.49 -10.51 -20.99
N GLU A 78 -46.14 -11.44 -21.66
CA GLU A 78 -45.64 -12.70 -22.16
C GLU A 78 -44.72 -12.56 -23.38
N ILE A 79 -43.67 -13.40 -23.39
CA ILE A 79 -43.06 -14.13 -24.51
C ILE A 79 -42.44 -13.31 -25.66
N THR A 80 -41.10 -13.31 -25.76
CA THR A 80 -40.37 -13.94 -26.90
C THR A 80 -38.85 -14.09 -26.63
N VAL A 81 -38.42 -15.34 -26.47
CA VAL A 81 -37.18 -16.01 -26.93
C VAL A 81 -35.85 -15.23 -27.04
N GLY A 82 -34.83 -15.66 -26.26
CA GLY A 82 -33.43 -15.71 -26.75
C GLY A 82 -32.29 -15.35 -25.77
N GLY A 83 -31.70 -16.36 -25.11
CA GLY A 83 -30.23 -16.57 -24.91
C GLY A 83 -29.37 -15.61 -24.05
N PRO A 84 -28.53 -16.10 -23.12
CA PRO A 84 -27.70 -15.27 -22.23
C PRO A 84 -26.32 -14.94 -22.84
N CYS A 85 -25.84 -13.69 -22.66
CA CYS A 85 -24.47 -13.31 -22.96
C CYS A 85 -23.61 -13.29 -21.69
N GLU A 86 -22.48 -13.96 -21.80
CA GLU A 86 -21.58 -14.45 -20.75
C GLU A 86 -20.72 -13.35 -20.10
N SER A 87 -20.31 -13.58 -18.86
CA SER A 87 -19.23 -12.84 -18.19
C SER A 87 -17.91 -13.63 -18.28
N PRO A 88 -16.78 -13.01 -18.66
CA PRO A 88 -15.44 -13.49 -18.32
C PRO A 88 -14.86 -12.60 -17.21
N GLY A 89 -14.31 -13.06 -16.08
CA GLY A 89 -13.50 -14.25 -15.84
C GLY A 89 -12.05 -13.81 -15.60
N ASP A 90 -11.67 -13.56 -14.34
CA ASP A 90 -10.30 -13.26 -13.90
C ASP A 90 -9.36 -14.45 -14.14
N PRO A 91 -8.14 -14.26 -14.68
CA PRO A 91 -7.10 -15.27 -14.64
C PRO A 91 -6.11 -14.98 -13.48
N GLU A 92 -6.32 -15.63 -12.35
CA GLU A 92 -5.22 -16.00 -11.45
C GLU A 92 -4.35 -17.10 -12.09
N THR A 93 -3.14 -17.27 -11.51
CA THR A 93 -2.21 -18.40 -11.65
C THR A 93 -1.14 -18.32 -12.74
N PHE A 94 -0.15 -17.43 -12.52
CA PHE A 94 1.19 -17.66 -13.07
C PHE A 94 1.99 -18.53 -12.08
N ILE A 95 2.20 -19.77 -12.50
CA ILE A 95 2.63 -20.92 -11.74
C ILE A 95 4.05 -20.76 -11.16
N SER A 96 4.17 -21.10 -9.87
CA SER A 96 5.40 -21.42 -9.17
C SER A 96 5.99 -22.74 -9.67
N PHE A 97 7.21 -22.72 -10.22
CA PHE A 97 7.95 -23.93 -10.56
C PHE A 97 9.42 -23.76 -10.19
N LEU A 98 9.81 -24.19 -9.00
CA LEU A 98 11.17 -24.63 -8.70
C LEU A 98 11.14 -25.51 -7.44
N HIS A 99 11.09 -26.82 -7.64
CA HIS A 99 11.51 -27.80 -6.64
C HIS A 99 12.18 -29.00 -7.33
N ASP A 100 13.36 -29.29 -6.80
CA ASP A 100 14.10 -30.55 -6.70
C ASP A 100 14.47 -31.37 -7.94
N THR A 101 15.79 -31.56 -8.07
CA THR A 101 16.38 -32.87 -8.34
C THR A 101 17.56 -33.06 -7.38
N ASP A 102 17.41 -34.01 -6.45
CA ASP A 102 18.50 -34.67 -5.71
C ASP A 102 19.39 -35.50 -6.65
#